data_AF-A0A0S2ER93-F1
#
_entry.id   AF-A0A0S2ER93-F1
#
_cell.length_a   1.000
_cell.length_b   1.000
_cell.length_c   1.000
_cell.angle_alpha   90.00
_cell.angle_beta   90.00
_cell.angle_gamma   90.00
#
_symmetry.space_group_name_H-M   'P 1'
#
loop_
_entity.id
_entity.type
_entity.pdbx_description
1 polymer ?
#
loop_
_entity_poly.entity_id
_entity_poly.type
_entity_poly.pdbx_seq_one_letter_code
_entity_poly.pdbx_strand_id
1 'polypeptide(L)'
;MADSTHIQEHMEILGSDGDHVGTVDRVEGARIKLTRTDPAAGGEHHFIHVDSVDAVEDGKVRLNRTGAEARDEWGVESVGGPASTTLKDEHRAEAGSARVGP
;
A
#
# COMPACT_ATOMS: atom_id res chain seq x y z
N MET A 1 -18.49 -4.11 -10.12
CA MET A 1 -18.92 -3.43 -8.88
C MET A 1 -18.90 -4.52 -7.82
N ALA A 2 -17.87 -4.53 -6.97
CA ALA A 2 -17.80 -5.47 -5.86
C ALA A 2 -18.80 -5.00 -4.79
N ASP A 3 -19.80 -5.80 -4.51
CA ASP A 3 -20.82 -5.48 -3.51
C ASP A 3 -20.16 -5.49 -2.11
N SER A 4 -20.13 -4.32 -1.46
CA SER A 4 -19.57 -4.16 -0.10
C SER A 4 -20.30 -4.99 0.95
N THR A 5 -21.46 -5.57 0.61
CA THR A 5 -22.23 -6.50 1.45
C THR A 5 -21.49 -7.82 1.73
N HIS A 6 -20.51 -8.19 0.92
CA HIS A 6 -19.72 -9.42 1.13
C HIS A 6 -18.52 -9.21 2.05
N ILE A 7 -18.15 -7.95 2.31
CA ILE A 7 -16.99 -7.61 3.13
C ILE A 7 -17.42 -7.61 4.59
N GLN A 8 -16.86 -8.52 5.38
CA GLN A 8 -17.10 -8.59 6.81
C GLN A 8 -15.94 -7.97 7.60
N GLU A 9 -16.28 -7.45 8.77
CA GLU A 9 -15.32 -7.12 9.81
C GLU A 9 -14.47 -8.35 10.17
N HIS A 10 -13.18 -8.14 10.49
CA HIS A 10 -12.16 -9.17 10.73
C HIS A 10 -11.68 -9.98 9.51
N MET A 11 -12.12 -9.67 8.28
CA MET A 11 -11.60 -10.33 7.08
C MET A 11 -10.15 -9.94 6.76
N GLU A 12 -9.41 -10.89 6.19
CA GLU A 12 -8.05 -10.71 5.69
C GLU A 12 -8.06 -10.00 4.33
N ILE A 13 -7.23 -8.98 4.16
CA ILE A 13 -7.06 -8.28 2.88
C ILE A 13 -5.78 -8.76 2.23
N LEU A 14 -5.93 -9.32 1.03
CA LEU A 14 -4.85 -9.83 0.20
C LEU A 14 -4.70 -8.96 -1.04
N GLY A 15 -3.46 -8.69 -1.43
CA GLY A 15 -3.15 -8.13 -2.73
C GLY A 15 -3.46 -9.11 -3.86
N SER A 16 -3.42 -8.62 -5.10
CA SER A 16 -3.57 -9.45 -6.30
C SER A 16 -2.53 -10.59 -6.36
N ASP A 17 -1.35 -10.40 -5.76
CA ASP A 17 -0.30 -11.43 -5.65
C ASP A 17 -0.51 -12.42 -4.50
N GLY A 18 -1.52 -12.19 -3.65
CA GLY A 18 -1.76 -12.97 -2.43
C GLY A 18 -0.95 -12.50 -1.21
N ASP A 19 -0.27 -11.34 -1.31
CA ASP A 19 0.46 -10.76 -0.18
C ASP A 19 -0.50 -10.12 0.84
N HIS A 20 -0.24 -10.32 2.15
CA HIS A 20 -1.12 -9.89 3.23
C HIS A 20 -1.06 -8.37 3.44
N VAL A 21 -2.06 -7.64 2.96
CA VAL A 21 -2.12 -6.18 3.05
C VAL A 21 -2.51 -5.75 4.47
N GLY A 22 -3.51 -6.39 5.07
CA GLY A 22 -3.94 -6.09 6.43
C GLY A 22 -5.26 -6.78 6.78
N THR A 23 -5.91 -6.32 7.86
CA THR A 23 -7.18 -6.90 8.33
C THR A 23 -8.26 -5.82 8.41
N VAL A 24 -9.49 -6.16 7.99
CA VAL A 24 -10.65 -5.27 8.08
C VAL A 24 -11.03 -5.05 9.56
N ASP A 25 -11.04 -3.80 10.00
CA ASP A 25 -11.63 -3.38 11.28
C ASP A 25 -13.15 -3.19 11.12
N ARG A 26 -13.55 -2.36 10.15
CA ARG A 26 -14.95 -2.02 9.90
C ARG A 26 -15.18 -1.53 8.48
N VAL A 27 -16.38 -1.75 7.93
CA VAL A 27 -16.81 -1.14 6.67
C VAL A 27 -17.73 0.05 6.95
N GLU A 28 -17.35 1.23 6.47
CA GLU A 28 -18.14 2.47 6.54
C GLU A 28 -18.65 2.85 5.14
N GLY A 29 -19.85 2.37 4.81
CA GLY A 29 -20.50 2.62 3.52
C GLY A 29 -19.75 1.98 2.34
N ALA A 30 -18.87 2.76 1.70
CA ALA A 30 -18.04 2.34 0.58
C ALA A 30 -16.52 2.34 0.90
N ARG A 31 -16.17 2.50 2.19
CA ARG A 31 -14.80 2.52 2.68
C ARG A 31 -14.57 1.41 3.68
N ILE A 32 -13.40 0.79 3.59
CA ILE A 32 -12.96 -0.31 4.44
C ILE A 32 -11.88 0.26 5.34
N LYS A 33 -12.14 0.29 6.63
CA LYS A 33 -11.18 0.68 7.65
C LYS A 33 -10.31 -0.52 8.00
N LEU A 34 -9.01 -0.35 7.95
CA LEU A 34 -8.04 -1.38 8.35
C LEU A 34 -7.68 -1.23 9.82
N THR A 35 -7.43 -2.36 10.48
CA THR A 35 -6.99 -2.33 11.88
C THR A 35 -5.55 -1.84 11.99
N ARG A 36 -5.31 -0.89 12.90
CA ARG A 36 -3.96 -0.39 13.22
C ARG A 36 -3.07 -1.45 13.86
N THR A 37 -3.66 -2.52 14.40
CA THR A 37 -2.92 -3.57 15.12
C THR A 37 -2.18 -4.51 14.17
N ASP A 38 -2.45 -4.41 12.87
CA ASP A 38 -1.76 -5.21 11.88
C ASP A 38 -0.31 -4.71 11.70
N PRO A 39 0.70 -5.59 11.73
CA PRO A 39 2.09 -5.19 11.51
C PRO A 39 2.30 -4.55 10.13
N ALA A 40 1.47 -4.88 9.14
CA ALA A 40 1.50 -4.23 7.84
C ALA A 40 1.00 -2.77 7.89
N ALA A 41 0.11 -2.43 8.83
CA ALA A 41 -0.50 -1.10 8.98
C ALA A 41 0.41 -0.06 9.67
N GLY A 42 1.55 -0.47 10.24
CA GLY A 42 2.51 0.46 10.84
C GLY A 42 2.00 1.26 12.05
N GLY A 43 0.83 0.90 12.61
CA GLY A 43 0.23 1.59 13.76
C GLY A 43 -0.73 2.73 13.41
N GLU A 44 -1.03 2.96 12.13
CA GLU A 44 -1.97 3.98 11.65
C GLU A 44 -3.31 3.37 11.20
N HIS A 45 -4.36 4.20 11.17
CA HIS A 45 -5.65 3.80 10.59
C HIS A 45 -5.63 4.08 9.10
N HIS A 46 -5.60 3.02 8.30
CA HIS A 46 -5.68 3.12 6.85
C HIS A 46 -7.11 2.88 6.38
N PHE A 47 -7.48 3.56 5.31
CA PHE A 47 -8.77 3.37 4.66
C PHE A 47 -8.57 2.96 3.21
N ILE A 48 -9.28 1.92 2.79
CA ILE A 48 -9.31 1.45 1.40
C ILE A 48 -10.71 1.65 0.84
N HIS A 49 -10.80 2.18 -0.37
CA HIS A 49 -12.07 2.23 -1.09
C HIS A 49 -12.46 0.83 -1.58
N VAL A 50 -13.74 0.48 -1.51
CA VAL A 50 -14.26 -0.78 -2.07
C VAL A 50 -13.98 -0.92 -3.58
N ASP A 51 -13.72 0.19 -4.27
CA ASP A 51 -13.33 0.20 -5.69
C ASP A 51 -11.97 -0.49 -5.96
N SER A 52 -11.09 -0.52 -4.94
CA SER A 52 -9.83 -1.26 -5.01
C SER A 52 -10.00 -2.77 -4.78
N VAL A 53 -11.20 -3.22 -4.39
CA VAL A 53 -11.53 -4.64 -4.21
C VAL A 53 -11.88 -5.26 -5.55
N ASP A 54 -11.15 -6.31 -5.91
CA ASP A 54 -11.40 -7.13 -7.10
C ASP A 54 -12.48 -8.17 -6.83
N ALA A 55 -12.31 -8.94 -5.75
CA ALA A 55 -13.21 -10.03 -5.37
C ALA A 55 -13.17 -10.29 -3.85
N VAL A 56 -14.22 -10.92 -3.32
CA VAL A 56 -14.27 -11.39 -1.93
C VAL A 56 -14.57 -12.89 -1.95
N GLU A 57 -13.60 -13.70 -1.56
CA GLU A 57 -13.70 -15.17 -1.58
C GLU A 57 -13.12 -15.76 -0.29
N ASP A 58 -13.75 -16.82 0.23
CA ASP A 58 -13.28 -17.57 1.41
C ASP A 58 -13.09 -16.71 2.69
N GLY A 59 -13.86 -15.62 2.82
CA GLY A 59 -13.68 -14.66 3.92
C GLY A 59 -12.44 -13.78 3.78
N LYS A 60 -11.90 -13.66 2.56
CA LYS A 60 -10.74 -12.83 2.22
C LYS A 60 -11.11 -11.82 1.15
N VAL A 61 -10.61 -10.61 1.31
CA VAL A 61 -10.79 -9.50 0.37
C VAL A 61 -9.58 -9.48 -0.56
N ARG A 62 -9.78 -9.75 -1.84
CA ARG A 62 -8.75 -9.65 -2.86
C ARG A 62 -8.79 -8.26 -3.49
N LEU A 63 -7.67 -7.57 -3.49
CA LEU A 63 -7.53 -6.28 -4.14
C LEU A 63 -7.15 -6.45 -5.62
N ASN A 64 -7.48 -5.44 -6.42
CA ASN A 64 -7.06 -5.36 -7.82
C ASN A 64 -5.60 -4.88 -7.99
N ARG A 65 -4.91 -4.57 -6.89
CA ARG A 65 -3.51 -4.14 -6.83
C ARG A 65 -2.65 -5.07 -6.00
N THR A 66 -1.35 -4.99 -6.19
CA THR A 66 -0.39 -5.78 -5.41
C THR A 66 -0.40 -5.37 -3.94
N GLY A 67 0.07 -6.24 -3.05
CA GLY A 67 0.08 -5.93 -1.62
C GLY A 67 0.98 -4.73 -1.28
N ALA A 68 2.06 -4.55 -2.03
CA ALA A 68 2.93 -3.39 -1.91
C ALA A 68 2.25 -2.09 -2.41
N GLU A 69 1.61 -2.12 -3.58
CA GLU A 69 0.90 -0.95 -4.12
C GLU A 69 -0.31 -0.56 -3.27
N ALA A 70 -1.03 -1.55 -2.73
CA ALA A 70 -2.15 -1.29 -1.84
C ALA A 70 -1.69 -0.53 -0.58
N ARG A 71 -0.55 -0.93 0.00
CA ARG A 71 0.05 -0.27 1.16
C ARG A 71 0.57 1.14 0.85
N ASP A 72 1.08 1.37 -0.37
CA ASP A 72 1.54 2.68 -0.82
C ASP A 72 0.37 3.66 -1.06
N GLU A 73 -0.76 3.14 -1.54
CA GLU A 73 -1.97 3.93 -1.85
C GLU A 73 -2.91 4.09 -0.66
N TRP A 74 -2.61 3.48 0.49
CA TRP A 74 -3.39 3.69 1.71
C TRP A 74 -3.49 5.18 2.03
N GLY A 75 -4.72 5.68 2.08
CA GLY A 75 -4.98 7.04 2.52
C GLY A 75 -4.76 7.15 4.02
N VAL A 76 -3.60 7.65 4.44
CA VAL A 76 -3.41 8.16 5.80
C VAL A 76 -4.22 9.44 5.95
N GLU A 77 -5.13 9.51 6.91
CA GLU A 77 -5.74 10.78 7.33
C GLU A 77 -4.68 11.61 8.08
N SER A 78 -3.75 12.19 7.32
CA SER A 78 -2.82 13.28 7.63
C SER A 78 -1.33 12.93 7.62
N VAL A 79 -0.68 13.45 6.57
CA VAL A 79 0.72 13.85 6.41
C VAL A 79 1.74 12.72 6.22
N GLY A 80 2.21 12.62 4.97
CA GLY A 80 3.55 12.11 4.66
C GLY A 80 3.56 10.97 3.67
N GLY A 81 3.09 11.20 2.43
CA GLY A 81 3.43 10.29 1.34
C GLY A 81 4.96 10.20 1.23
N PRO A 82 5.58 9.00 1.15
CA PRO A 82 6.98 8.91 0.85
C PRO A 82 7.17 9.43 -0.57
N ALA A 83 7.90 10.53 -0.68
CA ALA A 83 8.50 10.94 -1.95
C ALA A 83 9.39 9.78 -2.43
N SER A 84 8.85 8.89 -3.24
CA SER A 84 9.62 7.95 -4.05
C SER A 84 10.26 8.75 -5.19
N THR A 85 11.22 9.60 -4.85
CA THR A 85 12.16 10.16 -5.81
C THR A 85 13.09 9.02 -6.18
N THR A 86 12.69 8.35 -7.26
CA THR A 86 13.44 7.37 -8.02
C THR A 86 14.95 7.63 -7.96
N LEU A 87 15.65 6.74 -7.26
CA LEU A 87 17.07 6.48 -7.46
C LEU A 87 17.22 5.84 -8.86
N LYS A 88 17.66 6.64 -9.82
CA LYS A 88 18.32 6.24 -11.06
C LYS A 88 19.44 7.26 -11.24
N ASP A 89 20.67 6.93 -11.55
CA ASP A 89 21.37 5.70 -11.86
C ASP A 89 22.83 6.15 -11.99
N GLU A 90 23.76 5.27 -11.68
CA GLU A 90 25.19 5.52 -11.64
C GLU A 90 25.74 5.96 -13.02
N HIS A 91 26.55 7.03 -13.06
CA HIS A 91 27.57 7.17 -14.10
C HIS A 91 28.91 7.55 -13.48
N ARG A 92 29.63 6.48 -13.13
CA ARG A 92 31.03 6.24 -13.48
C ARG A 92 32.03 7.36 -13.22
N ALA A 93 32.89 7.07 -12.23
CA ALA A 93 34.20 7.64 -12.03
C ALA A 93 35.00 7.88 -13.32
N GLU A 94 35.64 9.05 -13.41
CA GLU A 94 36.95 9.19 -14.08
C GLU A 94 37.80 10.12 -13.20
N ALA A 95 38.72 9.53 -12.43
CA ALA A 95 39.81 10.24 -11.81
C ALA A 95 40.74 10.76 -12.91
N GLY A 96 40.83 12.09 -13.08
CA GLY A 96 41.63 12.73 -14.12
C GLY A 96 42.48 13.86 -13.58
N SER A 97 43.67 13.51 -13.10
CA SER A 97 44.73 14.38 -12.60
C SER A 97 45.14 15.47 -13.61
N ALA A 98 45.16 16.77 -13.23
CA ALA A 98 46.05 17.75 -13.88
C ALA A 98 46.28 19.09 -13.13
N ARG A 99 47.40 19.14 -12.39
CA ARG A 99 48.52 20.14 -12.44
C ARG A 99 48.22 21.66 -12.43
N VAL A 100 48.74 22.26 -11.36
CA VAL A 100 49.37 23.59 -11.16
C VAL A 100 49.78 24.42 -12.41
N GLY A 101 49.59 25.75 -12.29
CA GLY A 101 50.38 26.82 -12.93
C GLY A 101 49.58 27.81 -13.79
N PRO A 102 50.04 29.06 -13.99
CA PRO A 102 51.38 29.60 -13.71
C PRO A 102 51.54 30.32 -12.36
#